data_AF-A0A1W9UY29-F1
#
_entry.id   AF-A0A1W9UY29-F1
#
_cell.length_a   1.000
_cell.length_b   1.000
_cell.length_c   1.000
_cell.angle_alpha   90.00
_cell.angle_beta   90.00
_cell.angle_gamma   90.00
#
_symmetry.space_group_name_H-M   'P 1'
#
loop_
_entity.id
_entity.type
_entity.pdbx_description
1 polymer ?
#
loop_
_entity_poly.entity_id
_entity_poly.type
_entity_poly.pdbx_seq_one_letter_code
_entity_poly.pdbx_strand_id
1 'polypeptide(L)'
;MFLDPVPDNVQGYVEYRRYKSHDEWSTIPMEAGEFEFSRRGSTEIVQGIGAELPYLEERAGKYEFLVYIEDGDEAPVSITGDKAIYARYKDEVPTLVLLLHIAIIFISMTFATRTVFEALIDGNFKWMINATIISLLVGGFILGPLVQLYAFGVWWSGIPFGFDWTDNKVLLELLFWLVAAYMNWGEKRDRKSVYLAGFVMLLVYFIPHSVFGSEYDYRTGTGRGTSG
;
A
#
# COMPACT_ATOMS: atom_id res chain seq x y z
N MET A 1 0.06 -28.95 -10.50
CA MET A 1 0.77 -30.12 -9.94
C MET A 1 2.24 -29.76 -10.06
N PHE A 2 2.87 -29.35 -8.95
CA PHE A 2 4.32 -29.17 -8.95
C PHE A 2 4.90 -30.58 -9.11
N LEU A 3 5.64 -30.80 -10.19
CA LEU A 3 6.29 -32.09 -10.43
C LEU A 3 7.53 -32.12 -9.52
N ASP A 4 7.43 -32.93 -8.48
CA ASP A 4 8.54 -33.33 -7.65
C ASP A 4 8.91 -34.78 -8.05
N PRO A 5 10.14 -35.06 -8.48
CA PRO A 5 11.29 -34.14 -8.58
C PRO A 5 11.27 -33.26 -9.85
N VAL A 6 11.95 -32.11 -9.77
CA VAL A 6 12.30 -31.29 -10.93
C VAL A 6 13.17 -32.16 -11.88
N PRO A 7 12.87 -32.22 -13.19
CA PRO A 7 13.66 -33.02 -14.12
C PRO A 7 15.13 -32.56 -14.17
N ASP A 8 16.07 -33.49 -14.21
CA ASP A 8 17.53 -33.23 -14.12
C ASP A 8 18.08 -32.31 -15.22
N ASN A 9 17.36 -32.19 -16.34
CA ASN A 9 17.75 -31.42 -17.52
C ASN A 9 17.14 -30.00 -17.55
N VAL A 10 16.30 -29.66 -16.57
CA VAL A 10 15.64 -28.36 -16.49
C VAL A 10 16.53 -27.39 -15.73
N GLN A 11 16.96 -26.33 -16.42
CA GLN A 11 17.68 -25.20 -15.85
C GLN A 11 16.81 -23.95 -15.95
N GLY A 12 17.18 -22.90 -15.22
CA GLY A 12 16.49 -21.63 -15.32
C GLY A 12 17.37 -20.50 -14.85
N TYR A 13 17.00 -19.29 -15.24
CA TYR A 13 17.65 -18.08 -14.77
C TYR A 13 16.66 -16.94 -14.66
N VAL A 14 17.00 -15.99 -13.79
CA VAL A 14 16.26 -14.76 -13.60
C VAL A 14 17.09 -13.61 -14.13
N GLU A 15 16.57 -12.90 -15.12
CA GLU A 15 17.09 -11.58 -15.48
C GLU A 15 16.40 -10.55 -14.62
N TYR A 16 17.16 -9.70 -13.94
CA TYR A 16 16.62 -8.68 -13.06
C TYR A 16 17.45 -7.41 -13.10
N ARG A 17 16.80 -6.29 -12.79
CA ARG A 17 17.46 -5.03 -12.47
C ARG A 17 16.56 -4.18 -11.59
N ARG A 18 17.16 -3.19 -10.93
CA ARG A 18 16.38 -2.24 -10.14
C ARG A 18 15.47 -1.44 -11.07
N TYR A 19 14.20 -1.32 -10.70
CA TYR A 19 13.22 -0.56 -11.48
C TYR A 19 13.56 0.92 -11.43
N LYS A 20 13.43 1.62 -12.57
CA LYS A 20 13.83 3.04 -12.69
C LYS A 20 15.27 3.27 -12.22
N SER A 21 16.21 2.42 -12.65
CA SER A 21 17.65 2.63 -12.50
C SER A 21 18.33 2.77 -13.87
N HIS A 22 19.63 3.06 -13.85
CA HIS A 22 20.52 2.97 -15.01
C HIS A 22 21.29 1.65 -15.03
N ASP A 23 20.82 0.64 -14.29
CA ASP A 23 21.50 -0.64 -14.24
C ASP A 23 21.25 -1.43 -15.52
N GLU A 24 22.29 -2.12 -15.96
CA GLU A 24 22.15 -3.18 -16.95
C GLU A 24 21.42 -4.38 -16.33
N TRP A 25 20.76 -5.17 -17.18
CA TRP A 25 20.15 -6.42 -16.75
C TRP A 25 21.22 -7.37 -16.22
N SER A 26 20.99 -7.86 -15.01
CA SER A 26 21.83 -8.87 -14.37
C SER A 26 21.13 -10.23 -14.43
N THR A 27 21.91 -11.30 -14.53
CA THR A 27 21.38 -12.67 -14.61
C THR A 27 21.82 -13.46 -13.40
N ILE A 28 20.88 -14.15 -12.76
CA ILE A 28 21.15 -15.12 -11.68
C ILE A 28 20.62 -16.49 -12.11
N PRO A 29 21.43 -17.55 -12.08
CA PRO A 29 20.95 -18.91 -12.30
C PRO A 29 20.03 -19.36 -11.16
N MET A 30 19.02 -20.15 -11.49
CA MET A 30 18.16 -20.80 -10.51
C MET A 30 18.84 -22.07 -10.00
N GLU A 31 18.82 -22.27 -8.68
CA GLU A 31 19.39 -23.44 -8.03
C GLU A 31 18.27 -24.33 -7.48
N ALA A 32 18.50 -25.64 -7.50
CA ALA A 32 17.59 -26.59 -6.86
C ALA A 32 17.69 -26.44 -5.33
N GLY A 33 16.55 -26.33 -4.67
CA GLY A 33 16.52 -26.07 -3.25
C GLY A 33 15.13 -26.12 -2.65
N GLU A 34 15.10 -25.81 -1.35
CA GLU A 34 13.90 -25.66 -0.56
C GLU A 34 13.69 -24.17 -0.30
N PHE A 35 12.55 -23.64 -0.74
CA PHE A 35 12.23 -22.21 -0.65
C PHE A 35 11.06 -22.00 0.30
N GLU A 36 11.27 -21.16 1.31
CA GLU A 36 10.25 -20.81 2.30
C GLU A 36 9.49 -19.54 1.89
N PHE A 37 8.18 -19.67 1.72
CA PHE A 37 7.29 -18.55 1.41
C PHE A 37 6.36 -18.28 2.59
N SER A 38 6.58 -17.15 3.26
CA SER A 38 5.67 -16.66 4.30
C SER A 38 4.62 -15.72 3.71
N ARG A 39 3.36 -16.15 3.66
CA ARG A 39 2.23 -15.33 3.18
C ARG A 39 1.08 -15.37 4.17
N ARG A 40 0.60 -14.19 4.61
CA ARG A 40 -0.60 -14.05 5.48
C ARG A 40 -0.58 -14.96 6.73
N GLY A 41 0.59 -15.18 7.31
CA GLY A 41 0.75 -16.02 8.51
C GLY A 41 0.77 -17.53 8.24
N SER A 42 0.71 -17.97 6.98
CA SER A 42 1.06 -19.34 6.60
C SER A 42 2.44 -19.35 5.97
N THR A 43 3.27 -20.29 6.43
CA THR A 43 4.54 -20.62 5.82
C THR A 43 4.34 -21.82 4.91
N GLU A 44 4.66 -21.66 3.63
CA GLU A 44 4.67 -22.73 2.64
C GLU A 44 6.12 -23.03 2.27
N ILE A 45 6.49 -24.29 2.31
CA ILE A 45 7.81 -24.76 1.90
C ILE A 45 7.63 -25.42 0.54
N VAL A 46 8.35 -24.92 -0.47
CA VAL A 46 8.31 -25.44 -1.84
C VAL A 46 9.67 -26.01 -2.17
N GLN A 47 9.71 -27.29 -2.56
CA GLN A 47 10.89 -27.90 -3.15
C GLN A 47 10.82 -27.70 -4.67
N GLY A 48 11.91 -27.19 -5.26
CA GLY A 48 11.95 -26.86 -6.68
C GLY A 48 13.25 -26.18 -7.08
N ILE A 49 13.22 -25.42 -8.17
CA ILE A 49 14.30 -24.53 -8.60
C ILE A 49 13.89 -23.09 -8.38
N GLY A 50 14.82 -22.25 -7.92
CA GLY A 50 14.55 -20.86 -7.59
C GLY A 50 15.82 -20.01 -7.48
N ALA A 51 15.63 -18.70 -7.41
CA ALA A 51 16.72 -17.75 -7.23
C ALA A 51 16.30 -16.71 -6.18
N GLU A 52 17.21 -16.41 -5.25
CA GLU A 52 17.03 -15.31 -4.29
C GLU A 52 17.64 -14.04 -4.86
N LEU A 53 16.80 -13.03 -5.09
CA LEU A 53 17.27 -11.71 -5.50
C LEU A 53 17.96 -11.02 -4.32
N PRO A 54 19.03 -10.25 -4.56
CA PRO A 54 19.71 -9.49 -3.51
C PRO A 54 18.73 -8.59 -2.74
N TYR A 55 18.99 -8.39 -1.45
CA TYR A 55 18.19 -7.46 -0.66
C TYR A 55 18.38 -6.02 -1.15
N LEU A 56 17.28 -5.28 -1.28
CA LEU A 56 17.30 -3.84 -1.56
C LEU A 56 17.33 -3.06 -0.26
N GLU A 57 18.38 -2.26 -0.07
CA GLU A 57 18.52 -1.39 1.11
C GLU A 57 17.48 -0.26 1.12
N GLU A 58 17.00 0.16 -0.06
CA GLU A 58 16.05 1.25 -0.19
C GLU A 58 14.61 0.79 0.02
N ARG A 59 13.93 1.43 0.98
CA ARG A 59 12.50 1.25 1.22
C ARG A 59 11.69 1.69 -0.02
N ALA A 60 10.61 0.96 -0.32
CA ALA A 60 9.86 1.09 -1.58
C ALA A 60 10.66 0.80 -2.86
N GLY A 61 11.86 0.22 -2.73
CA GLY A 61 12.62 -0.32 -3.84
C GLY A 61 11.83 -1.38 -4.60
N LYS A 62 12.05 -1.43 -5.92
CA LYS A 62 11.44 -2.43 -6.79
C LYS A 62 12.49 -3.07 -7.67
N TYR A 63 12.40 -4.39 -7.85
CA TYR A 63 13.02 -5.05 -8.99
C TYR A 63 12.01 -5.15 -10.12
N GLU A 64 12.50 -5.08 -11.35
CA GLU A 64 11.84 -5.67 -12.50
C GLU A 64 12.62 -6.90 -12.94
N PHE A 65 11.92 -8.01 -13.18
CA PHE A 65 12.55 -9.28 -13.48
C PHE A 65 11.76 -10.11 -14.50
N LEU A 66 12.49 -10.96 -15.23
CA LEU A 66 12.00 -11.94 -16.19
C LEU A 66 12.54 -13.30 -15.77
N VAL A 67 11.72 -14.35 -15.91
CA VAL A 67 12.10 -15.71 -15.54
C VAL A 67 12.13 -16.56 -16.80
N TYR A 68 13.27 -17.21 -17.03
CA TYR A 68 13.49 -18.10 -18.16
C TYR A 68 13.75 -19.51 -17.67
N ILE A 69 13.20 -20.48 -18.39
CA ILE A 69 13.43 -21.90 -18.17
C ILE A 69 14.01 -22.49 -19.45
N GLU A 70 15.01 -23.35 -19.29
CA GLU A 70 15.70 -24.10 -20.33
C GLU A 70 15.47 -25.60 -20.09
N ASP A 71 15.13 -26.34 -21.13
CA ASP A 71 14.95 -27.79 -21.09
C ASP A 71 15.94 -28.46 -22.05
N GLY A 72 17.10 -28.88 -21.54
CA GLY A 72 18.16 -29.47 -22.36
C GLY A 72 18.74 -28.52 -23.42
N ASP A 73 18.64 -28.90 -24.69
CA ASP A 73 19.20 -28.15 -25.84
C ASP A 73 18.19 -27.17 -26.48
N GLU A 74 16.98 -27.04 -25.92
CA GLU A 74 15.98 -26.10 -26.43
C GLU A 74 16.29 -24.65 -26.04
N ALA A 75 15.81 -23.70 -26.84
CA ALA A 75 16.01 -22.27 -26.55
C ALA A 75 15.27 -21.87 -25.24
N PRO A 76 15.81 -20.94 -24.44
CA PRO A 76 15.19 -20.51 -23.20
C PRO A 76 13.79 -19.95 -23.43
N VAL A 77 12.82 -20.42 -22.63
CA VAL A 77 11.43 -19.97 -22.68
C VAL A 77 11.16 -19.02 -21.53
N SER A 78 10.74 -17.79 -21.85
CA SER A 78 10.29 -16.82 -20.85
C SER A 78 8.93 -17.23 -20.28
N ILE A 79 8.87 -17.50 -18.97
CA ILE A 79 7.64 -17.81 -18.23
C ILE A 79 6.82 -16.55 -17.98
N THR A 80 7.49 -15.40 -17.89
CA THR A 80 6.88 -14.08 -17.69
C THR A 80 6.43 -13.43 -19.00
N GLY A 81 6.78 -14.02 -20.15
CA GLY A 81 6.57 -13.45 -21.48
C GLY A 81 7.42 -12.18 -21.69
N ASP A 82 6.91 -11.25 -22.49
CA ASP A 82 7.62 -10.01 -22.86
C ASP A 82 7.55 -8.90 -21.77
N LYS A 83 6.78 -9.13 -20.70
CA LYS A 83 6.54 -8.13 -19.66
C LYS A 83 7.23 -8.53 -18.37
N ALA A 84 8.17 -7.69 -17.94
CA ALA A 84 8.82 -7.85 -16.65
C ALA A 84 7.79 -7.78 -15.51
N ILE A 85 7.98 -8.64 -14.51
CA ILE A 85 7.21 -8.64 -13.26
C ILE A 85 7.93 -7.73 -12.26
N TYR A 86 7.16 -7.07 -11.41
CA TYR A 86 7.70 -6.17 -10.38
C TYR A 86 7.63 -6.80 -8.99
N ALA A 87 8.78 -6.91 -8.32
CA ALA A 87 8.85 -7.22 -6.89
C ALA A 87 9.06 -5.93 -6.11
N ARG A 88 8.13 -5.59 -5.20
CA ARG A 88 8.25 -4.41 -4.31
C ARG A 88 8.70 -4.83 -2.92
N TYR A 89 9.70 -4.13 -2.40
CA TYR A 89 10.19 -4.28 -1.05
C TYR A 89 9.51 -3.28 -0.12
N LYS A 90 9.07 -3.78 1.03
CA LYS A 90 8.58 -2.98 2.14
C LYS A 90 9.30 -3.44 3.40
N ASP A 91 9.61 -2.49 4.26
CA ASP A 91 10.17 -2.81 5.57
C ASP A 91 9.06 -3.29 6.52
N GLU A 92 9.44 -3.91 7.63
CA GLU A 92 8.49 -4.37 8.64
C GLU A 92 7.83 -3.16 9.34
N VAL A 93 6.51 -3.20 9.47
CA VAL A 93 5.77 -2.22 10.26
C VAL A 93 5.48 -2.82 11.63
N PRO A 94 5.85 -2.15 12.74
CA PRO A 94 5.52 -2.64 14.08
C PRO A 94 4.03 -2.95 14.22
N THR A 95 3.72 -4.19 14.61
CA THR A 95 2.34 -4.70 14.68
C THR A 95 1.42 -3.80 15.49
N LEU A 96 1.92 -3.25 16.62
CA LEU A 96 1.13 -2.34 17.46
C LEU A 96 0.76 -1.03 16.74
N VAL A 97 1.69 -0.46 15.97
CA VAL A 97 1.44 0.78 15.21
C VAL A 97 0.38 0.55 14.15
N LEU A 98 0.49 -0.57 13.41
CA LEU A 98 -0.49 -0.95 12.42
C LEU A 98 -1.87 -1.21 13.04
N LEU A 99 -1.92 -1.93 14.16
CA LEU A 99 -3.16 -2.23 14.88
C LEU A 99 -3.84 -0.94 15.36
N LEU A 100 -3.09 -0.04 15.98
CA LEU A 100 -3.61 1.25 16.46
C LEU A 100 -4.10 2.11 15.30
N HIS A 101 -3.36 2.19 14.19
CA HIS A 101 -3.79 2.91 12.99
C HIS A 101 -5.15 2.40 12.51
N ILE A 102 -5.26 1.09 12.27
CA ILE A 102 -6.50 0.45 11.79
C ILE A 102 -7.65 0.72 12.75
N ALA A 103 -7.45 0.50 14.05
CA ALA A 103 -8.48 0.71 15.07
C ALA A 103 -9.00 2.16 15.07
N ILE A 104 -8.11 3.15 14.99
CA ILE A 104 -8.49 4.57 15.00
C ILE A 104 -9.22 4.98 13.71
N ILE A 105 -8.82 4.44 12.54
CA ILE A 105 -9.57 4.66 11.29
C ILE A 105 -11.00 4.10 11.40
N PHE A 106 -11.18 2.88 11.92
CA PHE A 106 -12.52 2.33 12.15
C PHE A 106 -13.35 3.15 13.15
N ILE A 107 -12.71 3.70 14.20
CA ILE A 107 -13.38 4.61 15.13
C ILE A 107 -13.83 5.89 14.41
N SER A 108 -12.98 6.45 13.54
CA SER A 108 -13.34 7.62 12.73
C SER A 108 -14.51 7.35 11.81
N MET A 109 -14.47 6.25 11.06
CA MET A 109 -15.58 5.80 10.20
C MET A 109 -16.87 5.59 10.99
N THR A 110 -16.77 5.03 12.20
CA THR A 110 -17.92 4.79 13.09
C THR A 110 -18.55 6.12 13.53
N PHE A 111 -17.75 7.07 14.00
CA PHE A 111 -18.25 8.39 14.39
C PHE A 111 -18.84 9.14 13.21
N ALA A 112 -18.18 9.13 12.04
CA ALA A 112 -18.70 9.74 10.84
C ALA A 112 -20.06 9.18 10.43
N THR A 113 -20.17 7.85 10.35
CA THR A 113 -21.41 7.16 10.00
C THR A 113 -22.52 7.48 11.01
N ARG A 114 -22.19 7.45 12.31
CA ARG A 114 -23.12 7.83 13.38
C ARG A 114 -23.56 9.29 13.28
N THR A 115 -22.64 10.19 12.94
CA THR A 115 -22.91 11.62 12.73
C THR A 115 -23.92 11.84 11.60
N VAL A 116 -23.78 11.09 10.49
CA VAL A 116 -24.74 11.12 9.37
C VAL A 116 -26.12 10.62 9.80
N PHE A 117 -26.19 9.49 10.52
CA PHE A 117 -27.48 8.98 11.01
C PHE A 117 -28.14 9.92 12.03
N GLU A 118 -27.38 10.49 12.95
CA GLU A 118 -27.87 11.52 13.87
C GLU A 118 -28.36 12.76 13.13
N ALA A 119 -27.64 13.17 12.08
CA ALA A 119 -28.10 14.24 11.21
C ALA A 119 -29.40 13.86 10.50
N LEU A 120 -29.68 12.61 10.15
CA LEU A 120 -30.96 12.21 9.52
C LEU A 120 -32.16 12.31 10.46
N ILE A 121 -31.99 11.95 11.73
CA ILE A 121 -33.07 11.99 12.74
C ILE A 121 -33.15 13.32 13.50
N ASP A 122 -32.40 14.33 13.06
CA ASP A 122 -32.28 15.64 13.71
C ASP A 122 -31.76 15.60 15.15
N GLY A 123 -30.91 14.63 15.48
CA GLY A 123 -30.31 14.46 16.79
C GLY A 123 -29.07 15.34 17.05
N ASN A 124 -28.31 15.00 18.10
CA ASN A 124 -27.16 15.80 18.53
C ASN A 124 -25.86 15.27 17.90
N PHE A 125 -25.56 15.78 16.69
CA PHE A 125 -24.40 15.37 15.90
C PHE A 125 -23.18 16.30 16.05
N LYS A 126 -23.30 17.49 16.67
CA LYS A 126 -22.23 18.50 16.66
C LYS A 126 -20.94 18.02 17.31
N TRP A 127 -21.05 17.35 18.46
CA TRP A 127 -19.88 16.78 19.14
C TRP A 127 -19.27 15.61 18.35
N MET A 128 -20.10 14.87 17.60
CA MET A 128 -19.65 13.74 16.78
C MET A 128 -18.86 14.19 15.55
N ILE A 129 -19.16 15.39 15.00
CA ILE A 129 -18.30 16.03 13.99
C ILE A 129 -16.88 16.19 14.54
N ASN A 130 -16.74 16.74 15.75
CA ASN A 130 -15.42 16.92 16.37
C ASN A 130 -14.75 15.58 16.65
N ALA A 131 -15.50 14.58 17.15
CA ALA A 131 -14.96 13.24 17.38
C ALA A 131 -14.45 12.59 16.07
N THR A 132 -15.19 12.78 14.97
CA THR A 132 -14.80 12.31 13.63
C THR A 132 -13.51 12.99 13.17
N ILE A 133 -13.41 14.31 13.28
CA ILE A 133 -12.21 15.06 12.88
C ILE A 133 -10.99 14.66 13.72
N ILE A 134 -11.13 14.58 15.05
CA ILE A 134 -10.02 14.24 15.94
C ILE A 134 -9.51 12.82 15.64
N SER A 135 -10.43 11.85 15.51
CA SER A 135 -10.04 10.48 15.17
C SER A 135 -9.46 10.37 13.76
N LEU A 136 -9.95 11.13 12.78
CA LEU A 136 -9.39 11.18 11.43
C LEU A 136 -7.99 11.79 11.42
N LEU A 137 -7.74 12.86 12.18
CA LEU A 137 -6.41 13.44 12.32
C LEU A 137 -5.43 12.46 12.94
N VAL A 138 -5.82 11.80 14.03
CA VAL A 138 -4.95 10.80 14.69
C VAL A 138 -4.72 9.58 13.78
N GLY A 139 -5.77 9.05 13.17
CA GLY A 139 -5.67 7.85 12.32
C GLY A 139 -4.98 8.12 10.99
N GLY A 140 -5.44 9.14 10.27
CA GLY A 140 -5.05 9.45 8.88
C GLY A 140 -3.84 10.37 8.73
N PHE A 141 -3.53 11.24 9.71
CA PHE A 141 -2.45 12.24 9.59
C PHE A 141 -1.34 12.08 10.63
N ILE A 142 -1.49 11.17 11.59
CA ILE A 142 -0.42 10.81 12.54
C ILE A 142 -0.05 9.34 12.36
N LEU A 143 -0.99 8.43 12.62
CA LEU A 143 -0.71 6.99 12.58
C LEU A 143 -0.52 6.46 11.15
N GLY A 144 -1.28 6.97 10.17
CA GLY A 144 -1.10 6.61 8.74
C GLY A 144 0.30 6.97 8.22
N PRO A 145 0.71 8.25 8.33
CA PRO A 145 2.08 8.69 8.07
C PRO A 145 3.16 7.91 8.80
N LEU A 146 2.91 7.54 10.05
CA LEU A 146 3.83 6.73 10.83
C LEU A 146 3.98 5.31 10.25
N VAL A 147 2.87 4.67 9.83
CA VAL A 147 2.88 3.39 9.12
C VAL A 147 3.65 3.51 7.79
N GLN A 148 3.42 4.59 7.02
CA GLN A 148 4.16 4.85 5.78
C GLN A 148 5.66 5.06 6.03
N LEU A 149 6.02 5.75 7.12
CA LEU A 149 7.42 5.98 7.49
C LEU A 149 8.13 4.66 7.78
N TYR A 150 7.50 3.75 8.52
CA TYR A 150 8.05 2.42 8.76
C TYR A 150 8.18 1.64 7.45
N ALA A 151 7.09 1.50 6.68
CA ALA A 151 7.08 0.66 5.48
C ALA A 151 7.98 1.17 4.34
N PHE A 152 8.01 2.49 4.13
CA PHE A 152 8.53 3.13 2.92
C PHE A 152 9.50 4.27 3.17
N GLY A 153 9.74 4.67 4.43
CA GLY A 153 10.65 5.78 4.74
C GLY A 153 10.11 7.17 4.38
N VAL A 154 8.81 7.28 4.08
CA VAL A 154 8.15 8.55 3.72
C VAL A 154 7.05 8.84 4.72
N TRP A 155 7.04 10.06 5.28
CA TRP A 155 6.01 10.48 6.23
C TRP A 155 4.70 10.87 5.54
N TRP A 156 4.76 11.72 4.53
CA TRP A 156 3.59 12.18 3.80
C TRP A 156 3.94 12.37 2.33
N SER A 157 3.09 11.85 1.47
CA SER A 157 3.26 11.82 0.02
C SER A 157 2.12 12.49 -0.74
N GLY A 158 1.10 12.99 -0.03
CA GLY A 158 0.04 13.83 -0.58
C GLY A 158 0.42 15.31 -0.74
N ILE A 159 -0.53 16.11 -1.19
CA ILE A 159 -0.38 17.57 -1.35
C ILE A 159 -0.04 18.19 0.02
N PRO A 160 0.89 19.15 0.10
CA PRO A 160 1.61 19.81 -1.01
C PRO A 160 2.94 19.15 -1.41
N PHE A 161 3.37 18.09 -0.72
CA PHE A 161 4.71 17.50 -0.90
C PHE A 161 4.78 16.42 -1.98
N GLY A 162 3.62 15.89 -2.39
CA GLY A 162 3.50 14.95 -3.49
C GLY A 162 2.09 14.85 -4.04
N PHE A 163 1.82 13.77 -4.78
CA PHE A 163 0.57 13.52 -5.48
C PHE A 163 0.02 12.11 -5.20
N ASP A 164 0.35 11.54 -4.05
CA ASP A 164 -0.18 10.24 -3.67
C ASP A 164 -1.71 10.28 -3.53
N TRP A 165 -2.35 9.28 -4.12
CA TRP A 165 -3.81 9.16 -4.14
C TRP A 165 -4.37 8.74 -2.77
N THR A 166 -3.65 7.92 -2.01
CA THR A 166 -4.13 7.49 -0.70
C THR A 166 -4.16 8.68 0.26
N ASP A 167 -3.05 9.40 0.36
CA ASP A 167 -2.94 10.61 1.21
C ASP A 167 -3.90 11.72 0.76
N ASN A 168 -4.03 11.96 -0.55
CA ASN A 168 -4.90 13.02 -1.07
C ASN A 168 -6.39 12.77 -0.83
N LYS A 169 -6.84 11.51 -0.83
CA LYS A 169 -8.23 11.19 -0.52
C LYS A 169 -8.55 11.45 0.95
N VAL A 170 -7.64 11.10 1.86
CA VAL A 170 -7.77 11.38 3.29
C VAL A 170 -7.74 12.89 3.55
N LEU A 171 -6.91 13.64 2.81
CA LEU A 171 -6.93 15.11 2.81
C LEU A 171 -8.28 15.69 2.36
N LEU A 172 -8.85 15.15 1.29
CA LEU A 172 -10.17 15.54 0.82
C LEU A 172 -11.25 15.25 1.87
N GLU A 173 -11.24 14.06 2.47
CA GLU A 173 -12.15 13.67 3.55
C GLU A 173 -12.09 14.67 4.72
N LEU A 174 -10.88 15.00 5.19
CA LEU A 174 -10.68 15.96 6.27
C LEU A 174 -11.24 17.34 5.89
N LEU A 175 -11.00 17.82 4.68
CA LEU A 175 -11.48 19.12 4.22
C LEU A 175 -13.02 19.22 4.31
N PHE A 176 -13.74 18.19 3.86
CA PHE A 176 -15.20 18.18 3.93
C PHE A 176 -15.71 18.13 5.37
N TRP A 177 -15.05 17.37 6.26
CA TRP A 177 -15.39 17.38 7.67
C TRP A 177 -15.11 18.72 8.36
N LEU A 178 -14.02 19.41 8.00
CA LEU A 178 -13.74 20.77 8.49
C LEU A 178 -14.78 21.78 8.00
N VAL A 179 -15.23 21.67 6.74
CA VAL A 179 -16.34 22.49 6.23
C VAL A 179 -17.63 22.19 7.00
N ALA A 180 -17.94 20.91 7.24
CA ALA A 180 -19.10 20.53 8.04
C ALA A 180 -19.03 21.09 9.48
N ALA A 181 -17.85 21.06 10.12
CA ALA A 181 -17.64 21.68 11.42
C ALA A 181 -17.86 23.19 11.40
N TYR A 182 -17.28 23.88 10.41
CA TYR A 182 -17.44 25.33 10.25
C TYR A 182 -18.90 25.73 10.03
N MET A 183 -19.64 25.01 9.18
CA MET A 183 -21.05 25.27 8.91
C MET A 183 -21.97 24.93 10.10
N ASN A 184 -21.48 24.18 11.08
CA ASN A 184 -22.19 23.81 12.31
C ASN A 184 -21.60 24.45 13.58
N TRP A 185 -20.72 25.44 13.44
CA TRP A 185 -20.11 26.13 14.57
C TRP A 185 -21.15 26.97 15.34
N GLY A 186 -21.13 26.86 16.66
CA GLY A 186 -21.91 27.72 17.55
C GLY A 186 -23.39 27.39 17.45
N GLU A 187 -24.23 28.39 17.15
CA GLU A 187 -25.67 28.20 16.99
C GLU A 187 -26.07 27.63 15.62
N LYS A 188 -25.19 27.73 14.61
CA LYS A 188 -25.48 27.26 13.24
C LYS A 188 -25.75 25.75 13.23
N ARG A 189 -26.68 25.33 12.39
CA ARG A 189 -27.01 23.91 12.19
C ARG A 189 -27.29 23.66 10.71
N ASP A 190 -26.34 23.05 10.03
CA ASP A 190 -26.47 22.64 8.64
C ASP A 190 -26.25 21.14 8.50
N ARG A 191 -27.35 20.42 8.26
CA ARG A 191 -27.36 18.97 8.06
C ARG A 191 -26.82 18.59 6.67
N LYS A 192 -26.95 19.47 5.68
CA LYS A 192 -26.52 19.18 4.30
C LYS A 192 -25.01 19.03 4.21
N SER A 193 -24.27 19.87 4.93
CA SER A 193 -22.81 19.77 5.00
C SER A 193 -22.35 18.44 5.63
N VAL A 194 -23.07 17.92 6.63
CA VAL A 194 -22.80 16.60 7.23
C VAL A 194 -23.07 15.47 6.23
N TYR A 195 -24.18 15.52 5.49
CA TYR A 195 -24.48 14.51 4.47
C TYR A 195 -23.43 14.51 3.36
N LEU A 196 -22.99 15.69 2.93
CA LEU A 196 -21.96 15.84 1.92
C LEU A 196 -20.62 15.27 2.42
N ALA A 197 -20.22 15.59 3.65
CA ALA A 197 -19.00 15.04 4.25
C ALA A 197 -19.05 13.51 4.39
N GLY A 198 -20.18 12.97 4.88
CA GLY A 198 -20.37 11.52 4.98
C GLY A 198 -20.38 10.81 3.62
N PHE A 199 -20.96 11.43 2.60
CA PHE A 199 -20.94 10.90 1.24
C PHE A 199 -19.53 10.90 0.63
N VAL A 200 -18.77 12.00 0.79
CA VAL A 200 -17.37 12.07 0.34
C VAL A 200 -16.52 11.03 1.06
N MET A 201 -16.70 10.88 2.37
CA MET A 201 -16.02 9.83 3.14
C MET A 201 -16.30 8.44 2.56
N LEU A 202 -17.57 8.11 2.30
CA LEU A 202 -17.93 6.82 1.69
C LEU A 202 -17.24 6.61 0.34
N LEU A 203 -17.18 7.65 -0.51
CA LEU A 203 -16.46 7.58 -1.78
C LEU A 203 -14.96 7.34 -1.58
N VAL A 204 -14.32 8.00 -0.60
CA VAL A 204 -12.90 7.82 -0.28
C VAL A 204 -12.60 6.37 0.06
N TYR A 205 -13.40 5.75 0.93
CA TYR A 205 -13.20 4.36 1.35
C TYR A 205 -13.57 3.33 0.27
N PHE A 206 -14.33 3.69 -0.77
CA PHE A 206 -14.58 2.81 -1.91
C PHE A 206 -13.45 2.77 -2.93
N ILE A 207 -12.54 3.76 -2.93
CA ILE A 207 -11.42 3.74 -3.87
C ILE A 207 -10.33 2.82 -3.32
N PRO A 208 -9.94 1.74 -4.05
CA PRO A 208 -8.93 0.80 -3.55
C PRO A 208 -7.61 1.48 -3.18
N HIS A 209 -6.96 1.00 -2.12
CA HIS A 209 -5.70 1.55 -1.61
C HIS A 209 -4.47 1.26 -2.51
N SER A 210 -4.61 0.50 -3.59
CA SER A 210 -3.47 -0.01 -4.36
C SER A 210 -3.40 0.44 -5.82
N VAL A 211 -4.19 1.44 -6.23
CA VAL A 211 -4.23 1.85 -7.66
C VAL A 211 -2.87 2.41 -8.11
N PHE A 212 -2.08 2.97 -7.19
CA PHE A 212 -0.69 3.38 -7.42
C PHE A 212 0.12 3.05 -6.18
N GLY A 213 1.08 2.15 -6.32
CA GLY A 213 1.90 1.71 -5.19
C GLY A 213 3.22 2.46 -5.10
N SER A 214 3.78 2.55 -3.89
CA SER A 214 5.05 3.22 -3.58
C SER A 214 6.18 2.82 -4.52
N GLU A 215 7.05 3.79 -4.86
CA GLU A 215 8.17 3.61 -5.79
C GLU A 215 9.40 4.40 -5.34
N TYR A 216 10.57 3.75 -5.37
CA TYR A 216 11.87 4.40 -5.32
C TYR A 216 12.43 4.62 -6.74
N ASP A 217 12.93 5.83 -7.04
CA ASP A 217 13.58 6.15 -8.31
C ASP A 217 15.10 6.19 -8.11
N TYR A 218 15.76 5.12 -8.56
CA TYR A 218 17.21 4.95 -8.44
C TYR A 218 18.01 5.91 -9.33
N ARG A 219 17.40 6.54 -10.34
CA ARG A 219 18.07 7.53 -11.20
C ARG A 219 18.26 8.86 -10.48
N THR A 220 17.31 9.22 -9.61
CA THR A 220 17.30 10.50 -8.89
C THR A 220 17.62 10.35 -7.41
N GLY A 221 17.67 9.13 -6.88
CA GLY A 221 17.87 8.85 -5.45
C GLY A 221 16.70 9.31 -4.58
N THR A 222 15.49 9.41 -5.16
CA THR A 222 14.31 9.92 -4.46
C THR A 222 13.19 8.88 -4.44
N GLY A 223 12.54 8.74 -3.28
CA GLY A 223 11.39 7.88 -3.08
C GLY A 223 10.07 8.63 -3.09
N ARG A 224 9.00 7.98 -3.55
CA ARG A 224 7.61 8.37 -3.28
C ARG A 224 6.91 7.20 -2.58
N GLY A 225 6.43 7.46 -1.37
CA GLY A 225 5.57 6.53 -0.64
C GLY A 225 4.15 6.58 -1.20
N THR A 226 3.46 5.45 -1.14
CA THR A 226 2.00 5.37 -1.13
C THR A 226 1.68 4.25 -0.13
N SER A 227 0.79 4.50 0.82
CA SER A 227 0.26 3.43 1.66
C SER A 227 -0.71 2.62 0.81
N GLY A 228 -0.33 1.37 0.55
CA GLY A 228 -1.16 0.36 -0.10
C GLY A 228 -1.42 -0.81 0.83
#